data_AF-A0A0F9TFU6-F1
#
_entry.id   AF-A0A0F9TFU6-F1
#
_cell.length_a   1.000
_cell.length_b   1.000
_cell.length_c   1.000
_cell.angle_alpha   90.00
_cell.angle_beta   90.00
_cell.angle_gamma   90.00
#
_symmetry.space_group_name_H-M   'P 1'
#
loop_
_entity.id
_entity.type
_entity.pdbx_description
1 polymer ?
#
loop_
_entity_poly.entity_id
_entity_poly.type
_entity_poly.pdbx_seq_one_letter_code
_entity_poly.pdbx_strand_id
1 'polypeptide(L)'
;MSISITQKLIDEGVRKDCNACPTAKAIEDATGLPARVTSATIHWGDVGGCFEGSAYKYRMDTPPAVREFLDRYDEGLPVEPISFELKAA
;
A
#
# COMPACT_ATOMS: atom_id res chain seq x y z
N MET A 1 -1.55 12.89 -4.55
CA MET A 1 -2.82 12.26 -4.95
C MET A 1 -3.38 11.62 -3.71
N SER A 2 -4.62 11.93 -3.37
CA SER A 2 -5.22 11.38 -2.15
C SER A 2 -5.56 9.91 -2.35
N ILE A 3 -5.15 9.07 -1.40
CA ILE A 3 -5.46 7.65 -1.32
C ILE A 3 -6.31 7.45 -0.08
N SER A 4 -7.45 6.77 -0.24
CA SER A 4 -8.36 6.45 0.85
C SER A 4 -8.44 4.94 1.03
N ILE A 5 -8.03 4.47 2.21
CA ILE A 5 -8.20 3.09 2.64
C ILE A 5 -9.60 2.99 3.26
N THR A 6 -10.52 2.34 2.55
CA THR A 6 -11.93 2.19 2.99
C THR A 6 -12.13 0.91 3.81
N GLN A 7 -13.27 0.80 4.49
CA GLN A 7 -13.62 -0.43 5.22
C GLN A 7 -13.65 -1.66 4.31
N LYS A 8 -14.17 -1.51 3.09
CA LYS A 8 -14.17 -2.59 2.09
C LYS A 8 -12.75 -3.12 1.82
N LEU A 9 -11.78 -2.21 1.70
CA LEU A 9 -10.37 -2.59 1.46
C LEU A 9 -9.73 -3.25 2.68
N ILE A 10 -10.14 -2.84 3.88
CA ILE A 10 -9.73 -3.50 5.14
C ILE A 10 -10.24 -4.94 5.16
N ASP A 11 -11.52 -5.14 4.82
CA ASP A 11 -12.20 -6.44 4.83
C ASP A 11 -11.66 -7.39 3.75
N GLU A 12 -11.32 -6.85 2.57
CA GLU A 12 -10.81 -7.62 1.44
C GLU A 12 -9.28 -7.79 1.45
N GLY A 13 -8.55 -6.99 2.23
CA GLY A 13 -7.10 -7.04 2.30
C GLY A 13 -6.56 -8.36 2.85
N VAL A 14 -5.28 -8.63 2.59
CA VAL A 14 -4.59 -9.80 3.13
C VAL A 14 -3.50 -9.36 4.10
N ARG A 15 -3.61 -9.78 5.36
CA ARG A 15 -2.61 -9.53 6.41
C ARG A 15 -1.27 -10.12 6.02
N LYS A 16 -0.19 -9.38 6.30
CA LYS A 16 1.21 -9.75 6.04
C LYS A 16 1.56 -9.99 4.56
N ASP A 17 0.66 -9.66 3.64
CA ASP A 17 0.94 -9.67 2.21
C ASP A 17 1.15 -8.24 1.71
N CYS A 18 2.41 -7.88 1.44
CA CYS A 18 2.78 -6.55 1.00
C CYS A 18 2.18 -6.13 -0.35
N ASN A 19 1.70 -7.06 -1.17
CA ASN A 19 1.09 -6.74 -2.47
C ASN A 19 -0.45 -6.78 -2.43
N ALA A 20 -1.04 -7.33 -1.36
CA ALA A 20 -2.49 -7.48 -1.24
C ALA A 20 -3.07 -6.86 0.05
N CYS A 21 -2.26 -6.10 0.81
CA CYS A 21 -2.74 -5.37 1.98
C CYS A 21 -3.72 -4.24 1.57
N PRO A 22 -4.55 -3.72 2.51
CA PRO A 22 -5.53 -2.68 2.21
C PRO A 22 -4.92 -1.45 1.55
N THR A 23 -3.71 -1.06 1.96
CA THR A 23 -2.99 0.07 1.39
C THR A 23 -2.55 -0.18 -0.06
N ALA A 24 -2.05 -1.37 -0.37
CA ALA A 24 -1.64 -1.73 -1.73
C ALA A 24 -2.85 -1.69 -2.67
N LYS A 25 -3.96 -2.30 -2.25
CA LYS A 25 -5.22 -2.27 -3.00
C LYS A 25 -5.76 -0.85 -3.19
N ALA A 26 -5.69 0.01 -2.17
CA ALA A 26 -6.11 1.41 -2.29
C ALA A 26 -5.30 2.18 -3.35
N ILE A 27 -3.99 1.90 -3.43
CA ILE A 27 -3.11 2.51 -4.43
C ILE A 27 -3.42 1.96 -5.82
N GLU A 28 -3.63 0.64 -5.95
CA GLU A 28 -4.02 -0.01 -7.20
C GLU A 28 -5.35 0.55 -7.72
N ASP A 29 -6.36 0.66 -6.87
CA ASP A 29 -7.67 1.23 -7.21
C ASP A 29 -7.56 2.69 -7.67
N ALA A 30 -6.71 3.49 -7.03
CA ALA A 30 -6.57 4.91 -7.33
C ALA A 30 -5.71 5.19 -8.58
N THR A 31 -4.71 4.35 -8.84
CA THR A 31 -3.70 4.60 -9.88
C THR A 31 -3.85 3.69 -11.11
N GLY A 32 -4.57 2.57 -10.99
CA GLY A 32 -4.62 1.51 -12.00
C GLY A 32 -3.31 0.76 -12.16
N LEU A 33 -2.36 0.90 -11.23
CA LEU A 33 -1.01 0.34 -11.32
C LEU A 33 -0.72 -0.55 -10.11
N PRO A 34 0.00 -1.68 -10.30
CA PRO A 34 0.33 -2.59 -9.20
C PRO A 34 1.13 -1.88 -8.11
N ALA A 35 0.90 -2.26 -6.85
CA ALA A 35 1.56 -1.65 -5.71
C ALA A 35 2.11 -2.69 -4.72
N ARG A 36 3.25 -2.34 -4.10
CA ARG A 36 3.84 -3.08 -2.98
C ARG A 36 4.09 -2.12 -1.82
N VAL A 37 3.53 -2.46 -0.67
CA VAL A 37 3.59 -1.64 0.53
C VAL A 37 4.27 -2.42 1.66
N THR A 38 5.34 -1.84 2.18
CA THR A 38 6.03 -2.33 3.38
C THR A 38 5.91 -1.28 4.49
N SER A 39 6.30 -1.63 5.72
CA SER A 39 6.38 -0.66 6.82
C SER A 39 7.35 0.49 6.53
N ALA A 40 8.38 0.27 5.70
CA ALA A 40 9.38 1.28 5.36
C ALA A 40 9.02 2.09 4.10
N THR A 41 8.61 1.41 3.03
CA THR A 41 8.43 2.01 1.69
C THR A 41 7.16 1.55 0.98
N ILE A 42 6.62 2.45 0.17
CA ILE A 42 5.56 2.23 -0.80
C ILE A 42 6.18 2.27 -2.20
N HIS A 43 5.87 1.26 -3.02
CA HIS A 43 6.29 1.15 -4.42
C HIS A 43 5.07 0.93 -5.31
N TRP A 44 5.01 1.57 -6.48
CA TRP A 44 3.92 1.34 -7.45
C TRP A 44 4.36 1.64 -8.89
N GLY A 45 3.61 1.12 -9.87
CA GLY A 45 3.87 1.33 -11.29
C GLY A 45 4.27 0.08 -12.06
N ASP A 46 4.34 0.22 -13.39
CA ASP A 46 4.64 -0.88 -14.32
C ASP A 46 5.91 -1.63 -13.94
N VAL A 47 5.76 -2.93 -13.69
CA VAL A 47 6.85 -3.86 -13.41
C VAL A 47 7.54 -4.17 -14.73
N GLY A 48 8.53 -3.36 -15.11
CA GLY A 48 9.32 -3.58 -16.31
C GLY A 48 10.12 -4.88 -16.24
N GLY A 49 9.63 -5.93 -16.91
CA GLY A 49 10.40 -7.09 -17.35
C GLY A 49 10.84 -8.08 -16.27
N CYS A 50 10.80 -9.36 -16.61
CA CYS A 50 11.22 -10.49 -15.78
C CYS A 50 12.68 -10.31 -15.37
N PHE A 51 12.98 -10.02 -14.09
CA PHE A 51 14.11 -10.51 -13.30
C PHE A 51 14.30 -9.60 -12.07
N GLU A 52 14.29 -10.25 -10.91
CA GLU A 52 14.74 -9.84 -9.57
C GLU A 52 15.09 -8.35 -9.33
N GLY A 53 14.24 -7.70 -8.53
CA GLY A 53 14.63 -6.53 -7.75
C GLY A 53 14.25 -5.19 -8.39
N SER A 54 13.22 -4.55 -7.83
CA SER A 54 12.91 -3.12 -8.04
C SER A 54 12.49 -2.72 -9.47
N ALA A 55 11.41 -3.31 -9.97
CA ALA A 55 10.79 -2.87 -11.22
C ALA A 55 9.60 -1.91 -11.02
N TYR A 56 9.34 -1.38 -9.82
CA TYR A 56 8.32 -0.34 -9.63
C TYR A 56 8.84 1.03 -10.04
N LYS A 57 8.07 1.73 -10.89
CA LYS A 57 8.44 3.05 -11.42
C LYS A 57 8.51 4.15 -10.36
N TYR A 58 7.67 4.05 -9.33
CA TYR A 58 7.53 5.07 -8.30
C TYR A 58 7.80 4.49 -6.92
N ARG A 59 8.36 5.35 -6.04
CA ARG A 59 8.66 5.02 -4.65
C ARG A 59 8.38 6.23 -3.75
N MET A 60 7.93 5.95 -2.53
CA MET A 60 8.01 6.90 -1.41
C MET A 60 8.21 6.16 -0.09
N ASP A 61 8.61 6.89 0.95
CA ASP A 61 8.59 6.34 2.31
C ASP A 61 7.16 6.22 2.82
N THR A 62 6.87 5.16 3.56
CA THR A 62 5.53 4.91 4.11
C THR A 62 5.22 5.97 5.18
N PRO A 63 4.14 6.78 5.04
CA PRO A 63 3.78 7.78 6.03
C PRO A 63 3.56 7.14 7.42
N PRO A 64 3.89 7.84 8.53
CA PRO A 64 3.76 7.28 9.88
C PRO A 64 2.37 6.70 10.20
N ALA A 65 1.30 7.40 9.80
CA ALA A 65 -0.07 6.93 10.00
C ALA A 65 -0.39 5.64 9.21
N VAL A 66 0.18 5.49 8.01
CA VAL A 66 0.03 4.28 7.20
C VAL A 66 0.85 3.14 7.80
N ARG A 67 2.03 3.42 8.35
CA ARG A 67 2.83 2.43 9.08
C ARG A 67 2.09 1.88 10.30
N GLU A 68 1.57 2.77 11.14
CA GLU A 68 0.78 2.37 12.32
C GLU A 68 -0.45 1.55 11.92
N PHE A 69 -1.15 1.97 10.86
CA PHE A 69 -2.27 1.22 10.30
C PHE A 69 -1.85 -0.19 9.87
N LEU A 70 -0.76 -0.34 9.13
CA LEU A 70 -0.26 -1.64 8.65
C LEU A 70 0.17 -2.54 9.80
N ASP A 71 0.91 -2.01 10.78
CA ASP A 71 1.37 -2.79 11.93
C ASP A 71 0.18 -3.36 12.71
N ARG A 72 -0.83 -2.53 13.02
CA ARG A 72 -2.06 -2.96 13.68
C ARG A 72 -2.85 -3.97 12.85
N TYR A 73 -2.99 -3.72 11.55
CA TYR A 73 -3.70 -4.61 10.63
C TYR A 73 -3.05 -5.99 10.57
N ASP A 74 -1.72 -6.04 10.45
CA ASP A 74 -0.95 -7.28 10.37
C ASP A 74 -0.94 -8.07 11.69
N GLU A 75 -1.06 -7.38 12.82
CA GLU A 75 -1.28 -7.98 14.14
C GLU A 75 -2.71 -8.50 14.34
N GLY A 76 -3.64 -8.19 13.43
CA GLY A 76 -5.06 -8.53 13.56
C GLY A 76 -5.81 -7.67 14.57
N LEU A 77 -5.28 -6.50 14.90
CA LEU A 77 -5.95 -5.52 15.76
C LEU A 77 -6.99 -4.73 14.95
N PRO A 78 -8.03 -4.18 15.60
CA PRO A 78 -8.96 -3.28 14.95
C PRO A 78 -8.25 -2.05 14.36
N VAL A 79 -8.60 -1.70 13.13
CA VAL A 79 -8.15 -0.52 12.40
C VAL A 79 -9.35 0.20 11.78
N GLU A 80 -9.23 1.50 11.57
CA GLU A 80 -10.26 2.34 10.96
C GLU A 80 -9.83 2.80 9.56
N PRO A 81 -10.78 3.20 8.69
CA PRO A 81 -10.47 3.85 7.42
C PRO A 81 -9.58 5.08 7.60
N ILE A 82 -8.54 5.20 6.78
CA ILE A 82 -7.62 6.34 6.78
C ILE A 82 -7.43 6.91 5.38
N SER A 83 -6.88 8.11 5.26
CA SER A 83 -6.47 8.68 3.98
C SER A 83 -5.10 9.33 4.08
N PHE A 84 -4.33 9.30 3.00
CA PHE A 84 -3.00 9.90 2.93
C PHE A 84 -2.69 10.39 1.51
N GLU A 85 -1.69 11.26 1.38
CA GLU A 85 -1.23 11.74 0.08
C GLU A 85 -0.12 10.85 -0.47
N LEU A 86 -0.37 10.25 -1.63
CA LEU A 86 0.62 9.60 -2.47
C LEU A 86 1.34 10.67 -3.29
N LYS A 87 2.64 10.84 -3.04
CA LYS A 87 3.52 11.75 -3.77
C LYS A 87 4.71 10.93 -4.24
N ALA A 88 4.88 10.80 -5.56
CA ALA A 88 6.08 10.20 -6.12
C ALA A 88 7.30 11.07 -5.79
N ALA A 89 8.38 10.44 -5.33
CA ALA A 89 9.71 11.03 -5.35
C ALA A 89 10.35 10.84 -6.73
#